data_AF-A0A540KCQ2-F1
#
_entry.id   AF-A0A540KCQ2-F1
#
_cell.length_a   1.000
_cell.length_b   1.000
_cell.length_c   1.000
_cell.angle_alpha   90.00
_cell.angle_beta   90.00
_cell.angle_gamma   90.00
#
_symmetry.space_group_name_H-M   'P 1'
#
loop_
_entity.id
_entity.type
_entity.pdbx_description
1 polymer ?
#
loop_
_entity_poly.entity_id
_entity_poly.type
_entity_poly.pdbx_seq_one_letter_code
_entity_poly.pdbx_strand_id
1 'polypeptide(L)'
;MGKLNKLYGLFLGSNELSGNVPSSLGNLTLLSRLSLTSNKLNGSIPQSLGGCRFMLYLDLSHNNLSGPIPKQVSNLLVELDLSGNQLTESIPMEVGNLQHLVLMDVSENKLSGEIPQSLESCTTLTTLSLRENLLQGTIPKSLTSLKGIEYFDLSCNNLSGIIPNYLGSFPFLQNLNLSFNDFEGALPIQGVFKNASAVSVVGNTRLCGGIPHLRLPKCISKQPKRGLSPKMNLIISISCGAVGLVLVLSLALLYRSRKARALKSTSGSSLGVSLLKLSYGDLLKATNGFSASNLIGSGSFGSVYKGILNQHEERNVAVKVLNLQISRASKSFISECEALKSIRHRNLVKLLTACSSIDFQGNDFKALVYEFMVNGSLDEWLHISAQGVDRPANLPKNLNLTQRVNIAIDVAYALDYLHNRSHMPIVHCDIKPSNILLDSDMTAWVGDFDLARYLRDASCPSPLHESSSNVIKGTIGYTPPEYGMGGELSTYGDVYSYGILLLEMLTGKRPTDDMFKGGMDLHNFVMMALPERVGEICDQLIVQIEESSSSTNPRSNRGNHAPNDQRKRVVECLTDIARVGVACSVAMPRERKDMSNVVAELSLIRDVLTGTRTPRENP
;
A
#
# COMPACT_ATOMS: atom_id res chain seq x y z
N MET A 1 36.10 17.14 -10.86
CA MET A 1 35.48 17.20 -12.20
C MET A 1 35.48 18.59 -12.82
N GLY A 2 35.09 19.67 -12.12
CA GLY A 2 34.97 21.04 -12.67
C GLY A 2 36.22 21.73 -13.25
N LYS A 3 37.35 21.02 -13.39
CA LYS A 3 38.58 21.51 -14.06
C LYS A 3 38.78 20.92 -15.46
N LEU A 4 37.94 19.96 -15.86
CA LEU A 4 38.01 19.27 -17.15
C LEU A 4 37.34 20.12 -18.26
N ASN A 5 37.88 21.30 -18.54
CA ASN A 5 37.26 22.30 -19.43
C ASN A 5 36.97 21.84 -20.87
N LYS A 6 37.59 20.74 -21.34
CA LYS A 6 37.35 20.12 -22.64
C LYS A 6 36.31 18.98 -22.61
N LEU A 7 35.72 18.70 -21.45
CA LEU A 7 34.76 17.60 -21.30
C LEU A 7 33.47 17.91 -22.08
N TYR A 8 33.16 17.07 -23.05
CA TYR A 8 31.99 17.22 -23.92
C TYR A 8 30.76 16.46 -23.39
N GLY A 9 30.98 15.29 -22.80
CA GLY A 9 29.91 14.47 -22.22
C GLY A 9 30.33 13.86 -20.89
N LEU A 10 29.40 13.80 -19.94
CA LEU A 10 29.57 13.15 -18.65
C LEU A 10 28.36 12.25 -18.38
N PHE A 11 28.59 10.94 -18.31
CA PHE A 11 27.57 9.92 -18.08
C PHE A 11 27.96 9.12 -16.86
N LEU A 12 27.24 9.32 -15.76
CA LEU A 12 27.47 8.65 -14.48
C LEU A 12 26.18 8.01 -13.94
N GLY A 13 25.22 7.74 -14.82
CA GLY A 13 23.93 7.19 -14.43
C GLY A 13 23.99 5.74 -13.94
N SER A 14 22.96 5.29 -13.21
CA SER A 14 22.85 3.93 -12.67
C SER A 14 24.01 3.53 -11.76
N ASN A 15 24.33 4.39 -10.79
CA ASN A 15 25.37 4.18 -9.79
C ASN A 15 24.84 4.47 -8.39
N GLU A 16 25.73 4.40 -7.39
CA GLU A 16 25.44 4.68 -5.98
C GLU A 16 25.97 6.07 -5.56
N LEU A 17 26.12 7.01 -6.51
CA LEU A 17 26.67 8.33 -6.21
C LEU A 17 25.71 9.10 -5.30
N SER A 18 26.24 9.67 -4.22
CA SER A 18 25.47 10.38 -3.20
C SER A 18 26.06 11.76 -2.91
N GLY A 19 25.29 12.59 -2.20
CA GLY A 19 25.60 13.99 -1.96
C GLY A 19 25.05 14.91 -3.06
N ASN A 20 25.44 16.18 -3.02
CA ASN A 20 24.88 17.18 -3.93
C ASN A 20 25.49 17.10 -5.33
N VAL A 21 24.72 17.51 -6.35
CA VAL A 21 25.28 17.81 -7.68
C VAL A 21 26.33 18.92 -7.51
N PRO A 22 27.60 18.71 -7.88
CA PRO A 22 28.64 19.69 -7.61
C PRO A 22 28.45 20.96 -8.43
N SER A 23 28.39 22.13 -7.77
CA SER A 23 28.28 23.44 -8.44
C SER A 23 29.42 23.70 -9.43
N SER A 24 30.59 23.11 -9.20
CA SER A 24 31.75 23.17 -10.10
C SER A 24 31.51 22.61 -11.51
N LEU A 25 30.45 21.82 -11.73
CA LEU A 25 30.05 21.37 -13.08
C LEU A 25 29.68 22.55 -13.97
N GLY A 26 29.19 23.65 -13.39
CA GLY A 26 28.90 24.90 -14.10
C GLY A 26 30.10 25.55 -14.79
N ASN A 27 31.32 25.17 -14.41
CA ASN A 27 32.55 25.66 -15.05
C ASN A 27 32.88 24.94 -16.36
N LEU A 28 32.18 23.84 -16.67
CA LEU A 28 32.41 23.03 -17.86
C LEU A 28 31.64 23.60 -19.05
N THR A 29 32.09 24.73 -19.56
CA THR A 29 31.37 25.50 -20.58
C THR A 29 31.11 24.72 -21.88
N LEU A 30 31.97 23.76 -22.23
CA LEU A 30 31.84 22.89 -23.41
C LEU A 30 31.00 21.63 -23.19
N LEU A 31 30.47 21.41 -21.98
CA LEU A 31 29.68 20.22 -21.66
C LEU A 31 28.35 20.27 -22.42
N SER A 32 28.14 19.29 -23.29
CA SER A 32 26.96 19.15 -24.13
C SER A 32 25.98 18.11 -23.60
N ARG A 33 26.48 17.07 -22.95
CA ARG A 33 25.69 15.96 -22.43
C ARG A 33 26.01 15.70 -20.97
N LEU A 34 25.02 15.79 -20.09
CA LEU A 34 25.15 15.45 -18.68
C LEU A 34 24.03 14.47 -18.31
N SER A 35 24.39 13.24 -17.96
CA SER A 35 23.47 12.27 -17.36
C SER A 35 24.00 11.78 -16.03
N LEU A 36 23.23 12.04 -14.97
CA LEU A 36 23.45 11.58 -13.60
C LEU A 36 22.26 10.72 -13.11
N THR A 37 21.46 10.18 -14.03
CA THR A 37 20.23 9.42 -13.73
C THR A 37 20.44 8.28 -12.75
N SER A 38 19.42 7.91 -11.97
CA SER A 38 19.42 6.67 -11.19
C SER A 38 20.63 6.58 -10.25
N ASN A 39 20.74 7.58 -9.37
CA ASN A 39 21.75 7.70 -8.32
C ASN A 39 21.07 8.10 -6.99
N LYS A 40 21.86 8.39 -5.96
CA LYS A 40 21.40 8.86 -4.64
C LYS A 40 21.74 10.34 -4.41
N LEU A 41 21.81 11.15 -5.47
CA LEU A 41 22.16 12.56 -5.36
C LEU A 41 21.04 13.33 -4.65
N ASN A 42 21.39 14.26 -3.78
CA ASN A 42 20.45 15.02 -2.97
C ASN A 42 20.73 16.54 -3.02
N GLY A 43 19.99 17.31 -2.21
CA GLY A 43 20.07 18.77 -2.24
C GLY A 43 19.47 19.38 -3.51
N SER A 44 19.78 20.64 -3.79
CA SER A 44 19.20 21.38 -4.92
C SER A 44 20.00 21.23 -6.21
N ILE A 45 19.32 21.31 -7.35
CA ILE A 45 19.97 21.46 -8.65
C ILE A 45 20.76 22.79 -8.65
N PRO A 46 22.09 22.79 -8.85
CA PRO A 46 22.89 24.00 -8.79
C PRO A 46 22.55 24.97 -9.93
N GLN A 47 22.25 26.21 -9.58
CA GLN A 47 22.04 27.30 -10.54
C GLN A 47 23.27 27.53 -11.45
N SER A 48 24.46 27.14 -10.99
CA SER A 48 25.69 27.21 -11.77
C SER A 48 25.67 26.35 -13.03
N LEU A 49 24.79 25.34 -13.15
CA LEU A 49 24.61 24.58 -14.39
C LEU A 49 24.21 25.46 -15.59
N GLY A 50 23.60 26.63 -15.35
CA GLY A 50 23.38 27.64 -16.38
C GLY A 50 24.67 28.16 -17.05
N GLY A 51 25.85 27.91 -16.47
CA GLY A 51 27.15 28.19 -17.08
C GLY A 51 27.52 27.25 -18.24
N CYS A 52 26.89 26.09 -18.35
CA CYS A 52 27.11 25.10 -19.40
C CYS A 52 26.35 25.48 -20.68
N ARG A 53 26.79 26.54 -21.37
CA ARG A 53 26.05 27.17 -22.49
C ARG A 53 25.83 26.29 -23.72
N PHE A 54 26.58 25.19 -23.86
CA PHE A 54 26.45 24.24 -24.97
C PHE A 54 25.70 22.96 -24.60
N MET A 55 25.08 22.92 -23.41
CA MET A 55 24.32 21.77 -22.95
C MET A 55 23.08 21.58 -23.82
N LEU A 56 22.99 20.39 -24.40
CA LEU A 56 21.88 19.91 -25.24
C LEU A 56 21.06 18.84 -24.51
N TYR A 57 21.69 18.06 -23.63
CA TYR A 57 21.05 16.95 -22.91
C TYR A 57 21.37 17.07 -21.42
N LEU A 58 20.31 17.22 -20.61
CA LEU A 58 20.41 17.23 -19.16
C LEU A 58 19.45 16.19 -18.57
N ASP A 59 20.02 15.15 -17.99
CA ASP A 59 19.29 14.08 -17.33
C ASP A 59 19.78 13.93 -15.89
N LEU A 60 18.92 14.34 -14.97
CA LEU A 60 19.11 14.24 -13.51
C LEU A 60 18.03 13.34 -12.89
N SER A 61 17.37 12.52 -13.70
CA SER A 61 16.22 11.72 -13.29
C SER A 61 16.55 10.70 -12.19
N HIS A 62 15.53 10.23 -11.47
CA HIS A 62 15.65 9.16 -10.47
C HIS A 62 16.78 9.39 -9.46
N ASN A 63 16.67 10.49 -8.72
CA ASN A 63 17.57 10.88 -7.63
C ASN A 63 16.75 11.39 -6.43
N ASN A 64 17.41 11.92 -5.40
CA ASN A 64 16.79 12.56 -4.23
C ASN A 64 16.91 14.10 -4.27
N LEU A 65 16.96 14.71 -5.47
CA LEU A 65 17.10 16.17 -5.62
C LEU A 65 15.85 16.88 -5.13
N SER A 66 16.01 18.06 -4.53
CA SER A 66 14.94 18.82 -3.87
C SER A 66 15.06 20.32 -4.13
N GLY A 67 14.07 21.12 -3.73
CA GLY A 67 14.05 22.56 -4.01
C GLY A 67 13.58 22.87 -5.45
N PRO A 68 13.68 24.13 -5.89
CA PRO A 68 13.12 24.57 -7.16
C PRO A 68 13.94 24.13 -8.38
N ILE A 69 13.27 24.03 -9.54
CA ILE A 69 13.93 23.97 -10.84
C ILE A 69 14.67 25.30 -11.07
N PRO A 70 15.99 25.31 -11.32
CA PRO A 70 16.73 26.54 -11.54
C PRO A 70 16.22 27.30 -12.76
N LYS A 71 16.08 28.62 -12.62
CA LYS A 71 15.68 29.53 -13.71
C LYS A 71 16.73 29.62 -14.81
N GLN A 72 17.98 29.28 -14.51
CA GLN A 72 19.12 29.35 -15.42
C GLN A 72 19.52 27.95 -15.86
N VAL A 73 19.02 27.57 -17.02
CA VAL A 73 19.43 26.39 -17.78
C VAL A 73 19.84 26.82 -19.19
N SER A 74 20.60 25.98 -19.91
CA SER A 74 21.03 26.30 -21.27
C SER A 74 19.83 26.44 -22.21
N ASN A 75 19.72 27.57 -22.91
CA ASN A 75 18.66 27.78 -23.91
C ASN A 75 18.79 26.86 -25.14
N LEU A 76 19.89 26.12 -25.27
CA LEU A 76 20.11 25.14 -26.34
C LEU A 76 19.63 23.72 -25.96
N LEU A 77 19.03 23.52 -24.78
CA LEU A 77 18.56 22.20 -24.37
C LEU A 77 17.55 21.63 -25.38
N VAL A 78 17.80 20.37 -25.74
CA VAL A 78 16.95 19.53 -26.59
C VAL A 78 16.20 18.53 -25.73
N GLU A 79 16.85 18.00 -24.69
CA GLU A 79 16.24 17.05 -23.74
C GLU A 79 16.51 17.50 -22.30
N LEU A 80 15.44 17.58 -21.53
CA LEU A 80 15.46 17.87 -20.10
C LEU A 80 14.66 16.79 -19.37
N ASP A 81 15.36 15.95 -18.62
CA ASP A 81 14.75 14.94 -17.76
C ASP A 81 15.16 15.18 -16.30
N LEU A 82 14.18 15.59 -15.50
CA LEU A 82 14.29 15.82 -14.06
C LEU A 82 13.33 14.90 -13.29
N SER A 83 12.79 13.87 -13.95
CA SER A 83 11.75 13.00 -13.40
C SER A 83 12.23 12.21 -12.17
N GLY A 84 11.29 11.76 -11.33
CA GLY A 84 11.61 10.87 -10.20
C GLY A 84 12.54 11.51 -9.17
N ASN A 85 12.22 12.73 -8.74
CA ASN A 85 12.97 13.49 -7.73
C ASN A 85 12.00 14.04 -6.66
N GLN A 86 12.47 14.98 -5.84
CA GLN A 86 11.67 15.67 -4.81
C GLN A 86 11.62 17.19 -5.06
N LEU A 87 11.68 17.63 -6.33
CA LEU A 87 11.67 19.04 -6.69
C LEU A 87 10.34 19.69 -6.29
N THR A 88 10.43 20.90 -5.76
CA THR A 88 9.29 21.66 -5.20
C THR A 88 9.11 22.98 -5.95
N GLU A 89 8.15 23.80 -5.51
CA GLU A 89 7.77 25.08 -6.14
C GLU A 89 7.21 24.91 -7.56
N SER A 90 7.01 26.02 -8.26
CA SER A 90 6.43 26.02 -9.60
C SER A 90 7.45 25.76 -10.69
N ILE A 91 7.00 25.21 -11.82
CA ILE A 91 7.78 25.20 -13.06
C ILE A 91 8.07 26.67 -13.45
N PRO A 92 9.35 27.07 -13.61
CA PRO A 92 9.71 28.46 -13.84
C PRO A 92 9.24 28.93 -15.22
N MET A 93 8.89 30.22 -15.36
CA MET A 93 8.46 30.77 -16.65
C MET A 93 9.60 30.76 -17.69
N GLU A 94 10.84 30.74 -17.24
CA GLU A 94 12.06 30.67 -18.05
C GLU A 94 12.17 29.39 -18.89
N VAL A 95 11.37 28.34 -18.64
CA VAL A 95 11.28 27.19 -19.55
C VAL A 95 10.90 27.58 -20.98
N GLY A 96 10.19 28.70 -21.16
CA GLY A 96 9.89 29.24 -22.49
C GLY A 96 11.12 29.69 -23.29
N ASN A 97 12.28 29.84 -22.65
CA ASN A 97 13.54 30.14 -23.34
C ASN A 97 14.13 28.89 -24.04
N LEU A 98 13.63 27.70 -23.74
CA LEU A 98 14.12 26.42 -24.28
C LEU A 98 13.45 26.12 -25.64
N GLN A 99 13.66 26.98 -26.63
CA GLN A 99 12.95 26.93 -27.91
C GLN A 99 13.32 25.72 -28.79
N HIS A 100 14.40 25.01 -28.43
CA HIS A 100 14.87 23.79 -29.10
C HIS A 100 14.47 22.51 -28.37
N LEU A 101 13.70 22.62 -27.27
CA LEU A 101 13.34 21.49 -26.43
C LEU A 101 12.39 20.55 -27.16
N VAL A 102 12.77 19.28 -27.24
CA VAL A 102 12.01 18.18 -27.86
C VAL A 102 11.35 17.33 -26.78
N LEU A 103 12.07 17.06 -25.70
CA LEU A 103 11.59 16.28 -24.56
C LEU A 103 11.73 17.09 -23.28
N MET A 104 10.62 17.20 -22.55
CA MET A 104 10.60 17.69 -21.18
C MET A 104 9.87 16.68 -20.29
N ASP A 105 10.62 16.05 -19.41
CA ASP A 105 10.06 15.21 -18.35
C ASP A 105 10.42 15.79 -16.97
N VAL A 106 9.40 16.22 -16.25
CA VAL A 106 9.53 16.67 -14.85
C VAL A 106 8.54 15.92 -13.96
N SER A 107 8.13 14.73 -14.40
CA SER A 107 7.17 13.89 -13.69
C SER A 107 7.72 13.33 -12.38
N GLU A 108 6.85 12.80 -11.53
CA GLU A 108 7.22 12.17 -10.26
C GLU A 108 8.07 13.11 -9.37
N ASN A 109 7.51 14.30 -9.10
CA ASN A 109 8.10 15.35 -8.28
C ASN A 109 7.02 15.97 -7.36
N LYS A 110 7.34 17.07 -6.67
CA LYS A 110 6.41 17.84 -5.81
C LYS A 110 6.18 19.25 -6.38
N LEU A 111 6.21 19.40 -7.70
CA LEU A 111 6.04 20.69 -8.36
C LEU A 111 4.58 21.16 -8.20
N SER A 112 4.39 22.45 -7.94
CA SER A 112 3.08 23.05 -7.62
C SER A 112 2.80 24.27 -8.50
N GLY A 113 1.67 24.94 -8.30
CA GLY A 113 1.28 26.08 -9.13
C GLY A 113 0.73 25.66 -10.51
N GLU A 114 0.63 26.61 -11.43
CA GLU A 114 0.02 26.38 -12.76
C GLU A 114 1.04 25.91 -13.80
N ILE A 115 0.54 25.28 -14.87
CA ILE A 115 1.35 24.99 -16.06
C ILE A 115 1.78 26.34 -16.70
N PRO A 116 3.08 26.61 -16.88
CA PRO A 116 3.54 27.90 -17.39
C PRO A 116 3.02 28.20 -18.79
N GLN A 117 2.44 29.38 -18.97
CA GLN A 117 1.98 29.83 -20.28
C GLN A 117 3.14 29.99 -21.27
N SER A 118 4.35 30.26 -20.78
CA SER A 118 5.57 30.45 -21.56
C SER A 118 6.03 29.20 -22.32
N LEU A 119 5.54 28.00 -21.97
CA LEU A 119 5.73 26.79 -22.77
C LEU A 119 5.23 26.97 -24.21
N GLU A 120 4.39 27.97 -24.49
CA GLU A 120 3.97 28.30 -25.85
C GLU A 120 5.14 28.53 -26.83
N SER A 121 6.32 28.92 -26.31
CA SER A 121 7.53 29.17 -27.10
C SER A 121 8.29 27.90 -27.47
N CYS A 122 8.03 26.77 -26.80
CA CYS A 122 8.74 25.50 -27.00
C CYS A 122 8.12 24.69 -28.15
N THR A 123 8.01 25.28 -29.34
CA THR A 123 7.25 24.71 -30.46
C THR A 123 7.80 23.40 -31.02
N THR A 124 9.03 23.03 -30.65
CA THR A 124 9.68 21.76 -31.04
C THR A 124 9.33 20.59 -30.11
N LEU A 125 8.61 20.83 -29.01
CA LEU A 125 8.26 19.78 -28.05
C LEU A 125 7.42 18.68 -28.71
N THR A 126 7.90 17.44 -28.58
CA THR A 126 7.20 16.21 -28.96
C THR A 126 6.74 15.44 -27.73
N THR A 127 7.45 15.54 -26.61
CA THR A 127 7.15 14.84 -25.37
C THR A 127 7.11 15.83 -24.21
N LEU A 128 5.96 15.90 -23.55
CA LEU A 128 5.77 16.68 -22.33
C LEU A 128 5.11 15.81 -21.26
N SER A 129 5.88 15.47 -20.22
CA SER A 129 5.41 14.70 -19.08
C SER A 129 5.51 15.55 -17.81
N LEU A 130 4.35 15.89 -17.26
CA LEU A 130 4.18 16.60 -15.98
C LEU A 130 3.52 15.70 -14.93
N ARG A 131 3.44 14.39 -15.20
CA ARG A 131 2.72 13.42 -14.39
C ARG A 131 3.16 13.41 -12.93
N GLU A 132 2.26 13.11 -12.00
CA GLU A 132 2.58 12.83 -10.60
C GLU A 132 3.34 14.00 -9.95
N ASN A 133 2.64 15.15 -9.94
CA ASN A 133 3.05 16.40 -9.32
C ASN A 133 1.83 17.00 -8.57
N LEU A 134 1.97 18.22 -8.06
CA LEU A 134 0.93 18.99 -7.35
C LEU A 134 0.45 20.19 -8.20
N LEU A 135 0.51 20.10 -9.53
CA LEU A 135 0.11 21.19 -10.41
C LEU A 135 -1.40 21.44 -10.33
N GLN A 136 -1.80 22.70 -10.35
CA GLN A 136 -3.19 23.14 -10.22
C GLN A 136 -3.57 24.11 -11.34
N GLY A 137 -4.83 24.54 -11.34
CA GLY A 137 -5.37 25.44 -12.36
C GLY A 137 -5.77 24.71 -13.65
N THR A 138 -5.94 25.44 -14.75
CA THR A 138 -6.44 24.89 -16.02
C THR A 138 -5.31 24.59 -17.00
N ILE A 139 -5.55 23.74 -18.00
CA ILE A 139 -4.63 23.58 -19.13
C ILE A 139 -4.60 24.91 -19.93
N PRO A 140 -3.46 25.61 -20.02
CA PRO A 140 -3.40 26.94 -20.63
C PRO A 140 -3.68 26.92 -22.12
N LYS A 141 -4.53 27.84 -22.60
CA LYS A 141 -4.84 27.99 -24.03
C LYS A 141 -3.60 28.22 -24.90
N SER A 142 -2.56 28.85 -24.35
CA SER A 142 -1.30 29.14 -25.04
C SER A 142 -0.61 27.87 -25.58
N LEU A 143 -0.80 26.72 -24.93
CA LEU A 143 -0.24 25.43 -25.39
C LEU A 143 -0.76 24.98 -26.77
N THR A 144 -1.75 25.66 -27.35
CA THR A 144 -2.20 25.44 -28.73
C THR A 144 -1.05 25.56 -29.75
N SER A 145 0.03 26.26 -29.43
CA SER A 145 1.23 26.41 -30.27
C SER A 145 2.11 25.15 -30.36
N LEU A 146 1.96 24.19 -29.44
CA LEU A 146 2.75 22.95 -29.37
C LEU A 146 2.33 21.93 -30.44
N LYS A 147 2.47 22.30 -31.72
CA LYS A 147 1.96 21.49 -32.85
C LYS A 147 2.71 20.17 -33.05
N GLY A 148 3.94 20.05 -32.53
CA GLY A 148 4.77 18.85 -32.61
C GLY A 148 4.47 17.80 -31.54
N ILE A 149 3.57 18.06 -30.59
CA ILE A 149 3.38 17.17 -29.44
C ILE A 149 2.81 15.81 -29.86
N GLU A 150 3.47 14.75 -29.43
CA GLU A 150 3.14 13.34 -29.68
C GLU A 150 2.70 12.64 -28.39
N TYR A 151 3.41 12.91 -27.29
CA TYR A 151 3.15 12.36 -25.96
C TYR A 151 2.92 13.51 -24.98
N PHE A 152 1.72 13.54 -24.38
CA PHE A 152 1.34 14.57 -23.43
C PHE A 152 0.70 13.94 -22.18
N ASP A 153 1.46 13.87 -21.10
CA ASP A 153 1.00 13.31 -19.82
C ASP A 153 0.90 14.40 -18.75
N LEU A 154 -0.33 14.66 -18.31
CA LEU A 154 -0.69 15.57 -17.22
C LEU A 154 -1.29 14.83 -16.02
N SER A 155 -1.22 13.50 -16.02
CA SER A 155 -1.96 12.67 -15.05
C SER A 155 -1.44 12.81 -13.62
N CYS A 156 -2.29 12.45 -12.65
CA CYS A 156 -1.94 12.52 -11.22
C CYS A 156 -1.47 13.93 -10.81
N ASN A 157 -2.30 14.93 -11.09
CA ASN A 157 -2.11 16.32 -10.66
C ASN A 157 -3.43 16.85 -10.06
N ASN A 158 -3.47 18.12 -9.68
CA ASN A 158 -4.65 18.80 -9.16
C ASN A 158 -5.24 19.80 -10.20
N LEU A 159 -5.09 19.51 -11.50
CA LEU A 159 -5.57 20.36 -12.59
C LEU A 159 -7.09 20.29 -12.69
N SER A 160 -7.73 21.42 -12.98
CA SER A 160 -9.19 21.56 -12.98
C SER A 160 -9.70 22.30 -14.22
N GLY A 161 -11.01 22.51 -14.28
CA GLY A 161 -11.68 23.19 -15.38
C GLY A 161 -11.98 22.28 -16.57
N ILE A 162 -12.37 22.89 -17.69
CA ILE A 162 -12.81 22.16 -18.89
C ILE A 162 -11.59 21.75 -19.71
N ILE A 163 -11.56 20.50 -20.18
CA ILE A 163 -10.55 20.00 -21.11
C ILE A 163 -10.63 20.79 -22.43
N PRO A 164 -9.58 21.51 -22.84
CA PRO A 164 -9.66 22.37 -24.02
C PRO A 164 -9.82 21.58 -25.33
N ASN A 165 -10.75 22.03 -26.18
CA ASN A 165 -11.01 21.40 -27.48
C ASN A 165 -9.79 21.41 -28.43
N TYR A 166 -8.84 22.33 -28.26
CA TYR A 166 -7.67 22.41 -29.14
C TYR A 166 -6.73 21.20 -28.98
N LEU A 167 -6.79 20.46 -27.86
CA LEU A 167 -6.00 19.23 -27.69
C LEU A 167 -6.36 18.19 -28.76
N GLY A 168 -7.62 18.20 -29.22
CA GLY A 168 -8.06 17.39 -30.35
C GLY A 168 -7.63 17.92 -31.73
N SER A 169 -6.94 19.05 -31.80
CA SER A 169 -6.43 19.62 -33.05
C SER A 169 -4.92 19.46 -33.23
N PHE A 170 -4.24 18.80 -32.29
CA PHE A 170 -2.83 18.45 -32.46
C PHE A 170 -2.67 17.33 -33.50
N PRO A 171 -1.88 17.55 -34.57
CA PRO A 171 -1.82 16.63 -35.70
C PRO A 171 -1.07 15.34 -35.41
N PHE A 172 -0.10 15.38 -34.49
CA PHE A 172 0.79 14.25 -34.19
C PHE A 172 0.54 13.62 -32.81
N LEU A 173 -0.48 14.07 -32.06
CA LEU A 173 -0.73 13.59 -30.71
C LEU A 173 -1.19 12.12 -30.72
N GLN A 174 -0.34 11.24 -30.20
CA GLN A 174 -0.56 9.79 -30.14
C GLN A 174 -0.99 9.33 -28.75
N ASN A 175 -0.54 10.02 -27.70
CA ASN A 175 -0.87 9.68 -26.32
C ASN A 175 -1.18 10.95 -25.52
N LEU A 176 -2.39 10.99 -24.98
CA LEU A 176 -2.87 12.05 -24.11
C LEU A 176 -3.39 11.45 -22.81
N ASN A 177 -2.67 11.69 -21.73
CA ASN A 177 -3.06 11.20 -20.42
C ASN A 177 -3.45 12.38 -19.52
N LEU A 178 -4.74 12.49 -19.26
CA LEU A 178 -5.35 13.50 -18.39
C LEU A 178 -5.94 12.86 -17.12
N SER A 179 -5.62 11.59 -16.85
CA SER A 179 -6.22 10.83 -15.75
C SER A 179 -5.83 11.38 -14.37
N PHE A 180 -6.65 11.10 -13.37
CA PHE A 180 -6.40 11.47 -11.97
C PHE A 180 -6.11 12.97 -11.80
N ASN A 181 -7.06 13.77 -12.25
CA ASN A 181 -7.13 15.23 -12.09
C ASN A 181 -8.55 15.61 -11.66
N ASP A 182 -8.82 16.91 -11.61
CA ASP A 182 -10.08 17.55 -11.24
C ASP A 182 -10.84 18.14 -12.45
N PHE A 183 -10.63 17.62 -13.66
CA PHE A 183 -11.29 18.14 -14.85
C PHE A 183 -12.81 17.92 -14.83
N GLU A 184 -13.54 18.85 -15.44
CA GLU A 184 -15.00 18.87 -15.45
C GLU A 184 -15.60 19.20 -16.82
N GLY A 185 -16.89 18.90 -16.96
CA GLY A 185 -17.65 19.22 -18.16
C GLY A 185 -17.56 18.17 -19.26
N ALA A 186 -17.96 18.57 -20.47
CA ALA A 186 -18.03 17.66 -21.60
C ALA A 186 -16.65 17.36 -22.17
N LEU A 187 -16.32 16.08 -22.32
CA LEU A 187 -15.11 15.65 -23.00
C LEU A 187 -15.22 15.97 -24.51
N PRO A 188 -14.18 16.57 -25.14
CA PRO A 188 -14.16 16.76 -26.58
C PRO A 188 -14.26 15.43 -27.33
N ILE A 189 -14.73 15.48 -28.59
CA ILE A 189 -14.99 14.28 -29.42
C ILE A 189 -14.22 14.27 -30.75
N GLN A 190 -13.27 15.19 -30.91
CA GLN A 190 -12.49 15.36 -32.15
C GLN A 190 -11.01 14.99 -31.93
N GLY A 191 -10.32 14.65 -33.02
CA GLY A 191 -8.91 14.26 -33.01
C GLY A 191 -8.61 13.10 -32.07
N VAL A 192 -7.60 13.27 -31.21
CA VAL A 192 -7.12 12.26 -30.25
C VAL A 192 -8.26 11.64 -29.44
N PHE A 193 -9.29 12.43 -29.07
CA PHE A 193 -10.42 11.98 -28.26
C PHE A 193 -11.36 10.97 -28.96
N LYS A 194 -11.17 10.70 -30.26
CA LYS A 194 -11.84 9.61 -30.97
C LYS A 194 -11.19 8.24 -30.74
N ASN A 195 -9.93 8.22 -30.30
CA ASN A 195 -9.16 7.01 -30.10
C ASN A 195 -9.09 6.69 -28.60
N ALA A 196 -9.91 5.74 -28.15
CA ALA A 196 -9.99 5.34 -26.74
C ALA A 196 -8.68 4.77 -26.18
N SER A 197 -7.79 4.26 -27.03
CA SER A 197 -6.49 3.75 -26.62
C SER A 197 -5.42 4.85 -26.51
N ALA A 198 -5.65 6.00 -27.15
CA ALA A 198 -4.74 7.15 -27.14
C ALA A 198 -5.05 8.16 -26.02
N VAL A 199 -6.26 8.11 -25.43
CA VAL A 199 -6.70 9.08 -24.41
C VAL A 199 -7.09 8.39 -23.12
N SER A 200 -6.47 8.80 -22.02
CA SER A 200 -6.88 8.41 -20.67
C SER A 200 -7.42 9.63 -19.91
N VAL A 201 -8.65 9.52 -19.41
CA VAL A 201 -9.34 10.55 -18.60
C VAL A 201 -9.87 9.98 -17.29
N VAL A 202 -9.47 8.75 -16.95
CA VAL A 202 -9.90 8.01 -15.76
C VAL A 202 -9.62 8.82 -14.50
N GLY A 203 -10.47 8.74 -13.48
CA GLY A 203 -10.26 9.46 -12.22
C GLY A 203 -10.76 10.91 -12.18
N ASN A 204 -11.17 11.49 -13.31
CA ASN A 204 -11.86 12.79 -13.33
C ASN A 204 -13.38 12.59 -13.17
N THR A 205 -13.89 12.73 -11.94
CA THR A 205 -15.28 12.37 -11.60
C THR A 205 -16.34 13.31 -12.15
N ARG A 206 -15.97 14.55 -12.52
CA ARG A 206 -16.88 15.58 -13.04
C ARG A 206 -16.93 15.66 -14.57
N LEU A 207 -16.24 14.75 -15.28
CA LEU A 207 -16.33 14.64 -16.73
C LEU A 207 -17.60 13.91 -17.17
N CYS A 208 -18.14 14.33 -18.30
CA CYS A 208 -19.28 13.71 -18.95
C CYS A 208 -19.11 13.68 -20.48
N GLY A 209 -19.93 12.91 -21.20
CA GLY A 209 -19.92 12.87 -22.66
C GLY A 209 -18.81 11.99 -23.25
N GLY A 210 -18.09 12.49 -24.25
CA GLY A 210 -17.05 11.71 -24.94
C GLY A 210 -17.58 10.55 -25.81
N ILE A 211 -16.65 9.74 -26.32
CA ILE A 211 -16.98 8.51 -27.07
C ILE A 211 -17.46 7.40 -26.12
N PRO A 212 -18.36 6.49 -26.56
CA PRO A 212 -18.93 5.45 -25.69
C PRO A 212 -17.90 4.54 -25.00
N HIS A 213 -16.77 4.28 -25.65
CA HIS A 213 -15.69 3.43 -25.14
C HIS A 213 -15.06 3.96 -23.85
N LEU A 214 -15.13 5.28 -23.59
CA LEU A 214 -14.58 5.91 -22.39
C LEU A 214 -15.52 5.79 -21.17
N ARG A 215 -16.74 5.27 -21.35
CA ARG A 215 -17.73 4.98 -20.28
C ARG A 215 -18.05 6.17 -19.35
N LEU A 216 -17.94 7.40 -19.84
CA LEU A 216 -18.31 8.60 -19.09
C LEU A 216 -19.84 8.76 -18.99
N PRO A 217 -20.36 9.38 -17.92
CA PRO A 217 -21.79 9.66 -17.79
C PRO A 217 -22.27 10.62 -18.89
N LYS A 218 -23.56 10.55 -19.25
CA LYS A 218 -24.13 11.52 -20.21
C LYS A 218 -24.22 12.91 -19.57
N CYS A 219 -23.83 13.95 -20.30
CA CYS A 219 -23.97 15.32 -19.82
C CYS A 219 -25.44 15.69 -19.64
N ILE A 220 -25.81 16.22 -18.46
CA ILE A 220 -27.17 16.66 -18.16
C ILE A 220 -27.37 18.05 -18.77
N SER A 221 -28.02 18.09 -19.94
CA SER A 221 -28.46 19.35 -20.54
C SER A 221 -29.65 19.92 -19.75
N LYS A 222 -29.46 21.08 -19.11
CA LYS A 222 -30.59 21.92 -18.66
C LYS A 222 -31.24 22.56 -19.89
N GLN A 223 -32.22 21.88 -20.49
CA GLN A 223 -33.09 22.51 -21.49
C GLN A 223 -33.92 23.61 -20.82
N PRO A 224 -33.99 24.84 -21.36
CA PRO A 224 -34.90 25.87 -20.87
C PRO A 224 -36.34 25.42 -21.16
N LYS A 225 -37.15 25.27 -20.11
CA LYS A 225 -38.57 24.87 -20.23
C LYS A 225 -39.32 25.92 -21.04
N ARG A 226 -39.81 25.55 -22.23
CA ARG A 226 -40.87 26.29 -22.94
C ARG A 226 -42.15 26.21 -22.08
N GLY A 227 -42.73 27.36 -21.74
CA GLY A 227 -43.97 27.44 -20.96
C GLY A 227 -45.14 26.76 -21.67
N LEU A 228 -45.92 25.99 -20.92
CA LEU A 228 -47.13 25.30 -21.38
C LEU A 228 -48.38 26.17 -21.10
N SER A 229 -49.35 26.12 -22.01
CA SER A 229 -50.51 27.03 -22.06
C SER A 229 -51.55 26.75 -20.96
N PRO A 230 -52.34 27.76 -20.54
CA PRO A 230 -53.19 27.71 -19.35
C PRO A 230 -54.33 26.67 -19.39
N LYS A 231 -54.64 26.08 -20.54
CA LYS A 231 -55.67 25.03 -20.67
C LYS A 231 -55.22 23.68 -20.11
N MET A 232 -53.91 23.43 -19.99
CA MET A 232 -53.37 22.14 -19.50
C MET A 232 -53.34 22.04 -17.96
N ASN A 233 -53.26 23.17 -17.25
CA ASN A 233 -53.25 23.19 -15.78
C ASN A 233 -54.61 22.80 -15.17
N LEU A 234 -55.72 23.06 -15.87
CA LEU A 234 -57.05 22.72 -15.38
C LEU A 234 -57.31 21.20 -15.44
N ILE A 235 -56.78 20.53 -16.47
CA ILE A 235 -56.92 19.08 -16.67
C ILE A 235 -56.05 18.30 -15.66
N ILE A 236 -54.84 18.80 -15.37
CA ILE A 236 -53.92 18.20 -14.40
C ILE A 236 -54.45 18.31 -12.97
N SER A 237 -55.12 19.42 -12.62
CA SER A 237 -55.66 19.62 -11.27
C SER A 237 -56.79 18.63 -10.92
N ILE A 238 -57.70 18.37 -11.88
CA ILE A 238 -58.83 17.45 -11.69
C ILE A 238 -58.36 15.99 -11.62
N SER A 239 -57.35 15.62 -12.41
CA SER A 239 -56.79 14.28 -12.42
C SER A 239 -55.91 13.98 -11.18
N CYS A 240 -55.15 14.95 -10.69
CA CYS A 240 -54.38 14.81 -9.44
C CYS A 240 -55.28 14.68 -8.19
N GLY A 241 -56.44 15.36 -8.15
CA GLY A 241 -57.40 15.24 -7.05
C GLY A 241 -58.00 13.84 -6.92
N ALA A 242 -58.34 13.20 -8.04
CA ALA A 242 -58.88 11.84 -8.05
C ALA A 242 -57.83 10.79 -7.63
N VAL A 243 -56.59 10.92 -8.12
CA VAL A 243 -55.48 10.01 -7.77
C VAL A 243 -55.08 10.15 -6.30
N GLY A 244 -55.09 11.37 -5.76
CA GLY A 244 -54.83 11.64 -4.34
C GLY A 244 -55.84 10.96 -3.41
N LEU A 245 -57.13 10.98 -3.77
CA LEU A 245 -58.19 10.35 -2.98
C LEU A 245 -58.05 8.82 -2.95
N VAL A 246 -57.68 8.22 -4.09
CA VAL A 246 -57.42 6.77 -4.20
C VAL A 246 -56.17 6.36 -3.41
N LEU A 247 -55.12 7.18 -3.41
CA LEU A 247 -53.91 6.96 -2.60
C LEU A 247 -54.18 7.02 -1.10
N VAL A 248 -55.02 7.95 -0.64
CA VAL A 248 -55.38 8.04 0.78
C VAL A 248 -56.23 6.84 1.22
N LEU A 249 -57.18 6.40 0.40
CA LEU A 249 -58.01 5.23 0.70
C LEU A 249 -57.21 3.92 0.69
N SER A 250 -56.28 3.78 -0.26
CA SER A 250 -55.38 2.62 -0.31
C SER A 250 -54.38 2.60 0.84
N LEU A 251 -53.84 3.75 1.26
CA LEU A 251 -52.99 3.85 2.44
C LEU A 251 -53.75 3.57 3.74
N ALA A 252 -55.03 3.97 3.85
CA ALA A 252 -55.88 3.64 5.00
C ALA A 252 -56.19 2.13 5.08
N LEU A 253 -56.41 1.47 3.94
CA LEU A 253 -56.59 0.01 3.88
C LEU A 253 -55.28 -0.76 4.15
N LEU A 254 -54.14 -0.24 3.69
CA LEU A 254 -52.81 -0.78 3.99
C LEU A 254 -52.44 -0.61 5.46
N TYR A 255 -52.86 0.48 6.11
CA TYR A 255 -52.68 0.69 7.54
C TYR A 255 -53.52 -0.28 8.38
N ARG A 256 -54.78 -0.52 7.99
CA ARG A 256 -55.65 -1.52 8.64
C ARG A 256 -55.14 -2.95 8.47
N SER A 257 -54.63 -3.30 7.28
CA SER A 257 -54.03 -4.62 7.03
C SER A 257 -52.67 -4.82 7.71
N ARG A 258 -51.85 -3.76 7.86
CA ARG A 258 -50.61 -3.80 8.64
C ARG A 258 -50.87 -3.99 10.14
N LYS A 259 -51.93 -3.37 10.69
CA LYS A 259 -52.34 -3.60 12.09
C LYS A 259 -52.83 -5.03 12.34
N ALA A 260 -53.42 -5.68 11.35
CA ALA A 260 -53.80 -7.10 11.42
C ALA A 260 -52.61 -8.07 11.21
N ARG A 261 -51.55 -7.65 10.52
CA ARG A 261 -50.32 -8.45 10.28
C ARG A 261 -49.28 -8.35 11.40
N ALA A 262 -49.44 -7.43 12.36
CA ALA A 262 -48.57 -7.34 13.54
C ALA A 262 -48.69 -8.54 14.51
N LEU A 263 -49.63 -9.47 14.25
CA LEU A 263 -49.81 -10.72 14.98
C LEU A 263 -49.58 -11.93 14.07
N LYS A 264 -48.39 -12.04 13.48
CA LYS A 264 -47.76 -13.27 12.94
C LYS A 264 -46.51 -12.87 12.16
N SER A 265 -45.33 -13.07 12.75
CA SER A 265 -44.09 -13.13 11.97
C SER A 265 -43.22 -14.27 12.47
N THR A 266 -43.20 -15.36 11.70
CA THR A 266 -42.14 -16.36 11.69
C THR A 266 -41.54 -16.41 10.29
N SER A 267 -40.20 -16.30 10.27
CA SER A 267 -39.18 -16.68 9.28
C SER A 267 -39.46 -16.61 7.77
N GLY A 268 -38.52 -15.96 7.07
CA GLY A 268 -38.14 -16.29 5.69
C GLY A 268 -36.64 -16.07 5.51
N SER A 269 -35.88 -17.17 5.35
CA SER A 269 -34.42 -17.24 5.30
C SER A 269 -33.84 -16.94 3.92
N SER A 270 -32.73 -16.19 3.86
CA SER A 270 -31.72 -16.31 2.80
C SER A 270 -30.31 -16.43 3.43
N LEU A 271 -29.60 -17.53 3.15
CA LEU A 271 -28.17 -17.72 3.40
C LEU A 271 -27.38 -16.48 2.89
N GLY A 272 -26.47 -15.81 3.61
CA GLY A 272 -25.90 -16.09 4.93
C GLY A 272 -24.50 -15.49 5.11
N VAL A 273 -24.30 -14.19 4.81
CA VAL A 273 -23.46 -13.28 5.60
C VAL A 273 -24.10 -11.89 5.52
N SER A 274 -24.81 -11.50 6.57
CA SER A 274 -25.24 -10.12 6.75
C SER A 274 -24.02 -9.30 7.19
N LEU A 275 -23.22 -8.79 6.24
CA LEU A 275 -22.19 -7.80 6.56
C LEU A 275 -22.89 -6.59 7.21
N LEU A 276 -22.44 -6.19 8.41
CA LEU A 276 -22.93 -5.01 9.11
C LEU A 276 -22.82 -3.79 8.18
N LYS A 277 -23.93 -3.15 7.84
CA LYS A 277 -23.89 -1.90 7.08
C LYS A 277 -23.61 -0.75 8.04
N LEU A 278 -22.39 -0.24 8.02
CA LEU A 278 -21.95 0.87 8.86
C LEU A 278 -21.73 2.13 8.02
N SER A 279 -22.22 3.26 8.51
CA SER A 279 -21.95 4.60 7.96
C SER A 279 -20.72 5.24 8.62
N TYR A 280 -20.22 6.34 8.04
CA TYR A 280 -19.21 7.18 8.70
C TYR A 280 -19.64 7.60 10.10
N GLY A 281 -20.91 8.01 10.28
CA GLY A 281 -21.44 8.43 11.56
C GLY A 281 -21.45 7.33 12.62
N ASP A 282 -21.72 6.09 12.23
CA ASP A 282 -21.66 4.93 13.13
C ASP A 282 -20.23 4.71 13.65
N LEU A 283 -19.25 4.76 12.74
CA LEU A 283 -17.84 4.55 13.07
C LEU A 283 -17.26 5.72 13.88
N LEU A 284 -17.65 6.96 13.54
CA LEU A 284 -17.29 8.15 14.30
C LEU A 284 -17.80 8.03 15.75
N LYS A 285 -19.05 7.61 15.95
CA LYS A 285 -19.60 7.40 17.30
C LYS A 285 -18.89 6.26 18.03
N ALA A 286 -18.68 5.12 17.37
CA ALA A 286 -18.06 3.94 17.95
C ALA A 286 -16.62 4.18 18.42
N THR A 287 -15.89 5.06 17.74
CA THR A 287 -14.48 5.39 18.01
C THR A 287 -14.30 6.67 18.83
N ASN A 288 -15.40 7.27 19.32
CA ASN A 288 -15.40 8.57 20.00
C ASN A 288 -14.70 9.68 19.18
N GLY A 289 -15.13 9.86 17.93
CA GLY A 289 -14.59 10.87 17.03
C GLY A 289 -13.22 10.55 16.46
N PHE A 290 -12.85 9.26 16.36
CA PHE A 290 -11.48 8.83 16.05
C PHE A 290 -10.44 9.46 17.00
N SER A 291 -10.78 9.53 18.30
CA SER A 291 -9.92 10.12 19.33
C SER A 291 -8.55 9.43 19.40
N ALA A 292 -7.50 10.21 19.66
CA ALA A 292 -6.16 9.70 19.92
C ALA A 292 -6.11 8.69 21.09
N SER A 293 -7.01 8.80 22.07
CA SER A 293 -7.13 7.84 23.19
C SER A 293 -7.55 6.44 22.74
N ASN A 294 -8.16 6.33 21.56
CA ASN A 294 -8.60 5.07 20.97
C ASN A 294 -7.66 4.60 19.84
N LEU A 295 -6.62 5.36 19.50
CA LEU A 295 -5.64 4.97 18.49
C LEU A 295 -4.84 3.78 19.02
N ILE A 296 -4.90 2.64 18.31
CA ILE A 296 -4.16 1.43 18.67
C ILE A 296 -2.94 1.20 17.78
N GLY A 297 -2.88 1.83 16.61
CA GLY A 297 -1.72 1.77 15.73
C GLY A 297 -1.88 2.64 14.49
N SER A 298 -0.75 2.95 13.86
CA SER A 298 -0.69 3.70 12.60
C SER A 298 0.21 2.95 11.63
N GLY A 299 -0.31 2.64 10.45
CA GLY A 299 0.40 1.93 9.39
C GLY A 299 0.62 2.79 8.15
N SER A 300 1.20 2.19 7.12
CA SER A 300 1.57 2.85 5.86
C SER A 300 0.39 3.47 5.10
N PHE A 301 -0.83 2.97 5.32
CA PHE A 301 -2.01 3.34 4.55
C PHE A 301 -3.14 3.91 5.40
N GLY A 302 -2.95 4.07 6.72
CA GLY A 302 -4.01 4.55 7.61
C GLY A 302 -3.73 4.33 9.09
N SER A 303 -4.74 4.65 9.90
CA SER A 303 -4.71 4.53 11.36
C SER A 303 -5.78 3.57 11.84
N VAL A 304 -5.47 2.79 12.87
CA VAL A 304 -6.38 1.81 13.46
C VAL A 304 -6.84 2.31 14.81
N TYR A 305 -8.16 2.34 15.01
CA TYR A 305 -8.80 2.79 16.24
C TYR A 305 -9.57 1.64 16.88
N LYS A 306 -9.51 1.54 18.22
CA LYS A 306 -10.46 0.73 18.98
C LYS A 306 -11.83 1.42 18.96
N GLY A 307 -12.87 0.65 18.71
CA GLY A 307 -14.25 1.14 18.76
C GLY A 307 -15.20 0.15 19.40
N ILE A 308 -16.36 0.64 19.82
CA ILE A 308 -17.45 -0.17 20.39
C ILE A 308 -18.71 0.05 19.55
N LEU A 309 -19.15 -0.99 18.85
CA LEU A 309 -20.38 -0.96 18.06
C LEU A 309 -21.58 -1.35 18.94
N ASN A 310 -22.65 -0.54 18.92
CA ASN A 310 -23.83 -0.69 19.77
C ASN A 310 -25.15 -0.87 18.99
N GLN A 311 -25.12 -1.51 17.80
CA GLN A 311 -26.31 -1.64 16.96
C GLN A 311 -27.29 -2.73 17.44
N HIS A 312 -26.78 -3.81 18.05
CA HIS A 312 -27.60 -4.92 18.60
C HIS A 312 -27.01 -5.51 19.90
N GLU A 313 -25.69 -5.70 19.93
CA GLU A 313 -24.91 -6.11 21.11
C GLU A 313 -23.62 -5.29 21.15
N GLU A 314 -23.08 -5.07 22.34
CA GLU A 314 -21.82 -4.34 22.53
C GLU A 314 -20.65 -5.17 21.96
N ARG A 315 -20.01 -4.66 20.90
CA ARG A 315 -18.91 -5.37 20.24
C ARG A 315 -17.68 -4.49 20.12
N ASN A 316 -16.58 -4.94 20.74
CA ASN A 316 -15.26 -4.35 20.55
C ASN A 316 -14.75 -4.65 19.13
N VAL A 317 -14.36 -3.61 18.41
CA VAL A 317 -13.86 -3.70 17.03
C VAL A 317 -12.57 -2.90 16.86
N ALA A 318 -11.77 -3.30 15.88
CA ALA A 318 -10.67 -2.49 15.36
C ALA A 318 -11.12 -1.85 14.04
N VAL A 319 -11.08 -0.52 13.97
CA VAL A 319 -11.48 0.28 12.81
C VAL A 319 -10.23 0.85 12.16
N LYS A 320 -9.79 0.24 11.05
CA LYS A 320 -8.70 0.75 10.21
C LYS A 320 -9.25 1.81 9.28
N VAL A 321 -9.00 3.08 9.59
CA VAL A 321 -9.36 4.24 8.76
C VAL A 321 -8.23 4.51 7.78
N LEU A 322 -8.55 4.48 6.49
CA LEU A 322 -7.55 4.65 5.44
C LEU A 322 -7.24 6.13 5.26
N ASN A 323 -5.96 6.48 5.16
CA ASN A 323 -5.53 7.83 4.82
C ASN A 323 -5.56 7.98 3.30
N LEU A 324 -6.69 8.46 2.77
CA LEU A 324 -6.90 8.59 1.33
C LEU A 324 -6.04 9.65 0.65
N GLN A 325 -5.31 10.47 1.41
CA GLN A 325 -4.28 11.36 0.85
C GLN A 325 -3.05 10.57 0.36
N ILE A 326 -2.87 9.33 0.84
CA ILE A 326 -1.84 8.42 0.36
C ILE A 326 -2.36 7.73 -0.89
N SER A 327 -1.73 7.98 -2.04
CA SER A 327 -2.17 7.50 -3.37
C SER A 327 -2.45 5.98 -3.43
N ARG A 328 -1.75 5.19 -2.62
CA ARG A 328 -1.89 3.72 -2.54
C ARG A 328 -2.91 3.23 -1.53
N ALA A 329 -3.40 4.04 -0.60
CA ALA A 329 -4.34 3.60 0.44
C ALA A 329 -5.67 3.09 -0.14
N SER A 330 -6.16 3.71 -1.22
CA SER A 330 -7.33 3.18 -1.94
C SER A 330 -7.06 1.82 -2.60
N LYS A 331 -5.84 1.58 -3.12
CA LYS A 331 -5.46 0.29 -3.70
C LYS A 331 -5.29 -0.78 -2.62
N SER A 332 -4.73 -0.43 -1.46
CA SER A 332 -4.61 -1.34 -0.32
C SER A 332 -6.00 -1.73 0.18
N PHE A 333 -6.92 -0.77 0.35
CA PHE A 333 -8.32 -1.04 0.72
C PHE A 333 -8.99 -2.08 -0.19
N ILE A 334 -8.87 -1.92 -1.51
CA ILE A 334 -9.45 -2.86 -2.48
C ILE A 334 -8.74 -4.22 -2.42
N SER A 335 -7.41 -4.23 -2.32
CA SER A 335 -6.63 -5.48 -2.21
C SER A 335 -7.03 -6.27 -0.97
N GLU A 336 -7.17 -5.59 0.17
CA GLU A 336 -7.56 -6.18 1.44
C GLU A 336 -8.99 -6.73 1.38
N CYS A 337 -9.92 -5.96 0.80
CA CYS A 337 -11.30 -6.41 0.57
C CYS A 337 -11.35 -7.67 -0.31
N GLU A 338 -10.62 -7.69 -1.43
CA GLU A 338 -10.64 -8.81 -2.38
C GLU A 338 -9.96 -10.06 -1.82
N ALA A 339 -8.89 -9.91 -1.03
CA ALA A 339 -8.27 -11.03 -0.31
C ALA A 339 -9.23 -11.59 0.76
N LEU A 340 -9.75 -10.73 1.65
CA LEU A 340 -10.55 -11.13 2.81
C LEU A 340 -11.97 -11.60 2.47
N LYS A 341 -12.49 -11.25 1.28
CA LYS A 341 -13.83 -11.66 0.84
C LYS A 341 -13.99 -13.17 0.69
N SER A 342 -12.92 -13.88 0.33
CA SER A 342 -12.96 -15.30 -0.03
C SER A 342 -12.31 -16.24 0.99
N ILE A 343 -11.52 -15.71 1.92
CA ILE A 343 -10.76 -16.48 2.92
C ILE A 343 -11.48 -16.54 4.26
N ARG A 344 -11.47 -17.72 4.89
CA ARG A 344 -11.94 -17.93 6.26
C ARG A 344 -11.09 -18.99 6.93
N HIS A 345 -10.36 -18.59 7.95
CA HIS A 345 -9.46 -19.48 8.68
C HIS A 345 -9.35 -19.04 10.13
N ARG A 346 -9.10 -19.98 11.05
CA ARG A 346 -9.05 -19.73 12.51
C ARG A 346 -7.86 -18.86 12.93
N ASN A 347 -6.85 -18.74 12.07
CA ASN A 347 -5.63 -17.96 12.29
C ASN A 347 -5.52 -16.77 11.33
N LEU A 348 -6.63 -16.33 10.71
CA LEU A 348 -6.66 -15.15 9.83
C LEU A 348 -7.66 -14.13 10.36
N VAL A 349 -7.24 -12.87 10.48
CA VAL A 349 -8.08 -11.81 11.04
C VAL A 349 -9.38 -11.69 10.24
N LYS A 350 -10.50 -11.67 10.96
CA LYS A 350 -11.83 -11.64 10.35
C LYS A 350 -12.29 -10.22 10.06
N LEU A 351 -12.50 -9.93 8.78
CA LEU A 351 -13.18 -8.71 8.34
C LEU A 351 -14.67 -8.80 8.67
N LEU A 352 -15.15 -7.93 9.56
CA LEU A 352 -16.56 -7.83 9.93
C LEU A 352 -17.37 -7.09 8.87
N THR A 353 -16.81 -5.98 8.38
CA THR A 353 -17.39 -5.17 7.30
C THR A 353 -16.37 -4.19 6.74
N ALA A 354 -16.67 -3.66 5.56
CA ALA A 354 -15.94 -2.57 4.93
C ALA A 354 -16.90 -1.38 4.76
N CYS A 355 -16.47 -0.20 5.18
CA CYS A 355 -17.18 1.05 4.97
C CYS A 355 -16.49 1.81 3.83
N SER A 356 -17.25 2.10 2.77
CA SER A 356 -16.88 3.05 1.73
C SER A 356 -18.03 4.05 1.64
N SER A 357 -17.81 5.25 2.17
CA SER A 357 -18.83 6.27 2.35
C SER A 357 -18.23 7.66 2.16
N ILE A 358 -18.97 8.69 2.55
CA ILE A 358 -18.50 10.08 2.61
C ILE A 358 -18.55 10.54 4.07
N ASP A 359 -17.59 11.37 4.46
CA ASP A 359 -17.62 12.04 5.76
C ASP A 359 -18.65 13.18 5.79
N PHE A 360 -18.81 13.84 6.93
CA PHE A 360 -19.75 14.96 7.07
C PHE A 360 -19.36 16.23 6.30
N GLN A 361 -18.14 16.29 5.76
CA GLN A 361 -17.65 17.39 4.92
C GLN A 361 -17.78 17.07 3.42
N GLY A 362 -18.20 15.85 3.07
CA GLY A 362 -18.38 15.39 1.70
C GLY A 362 -17.12 14.78 1.07
N ASN A 363 -16.06 14.54 1.85
CA ASN A 363 -14.87 13.84 1.38
C ASN A 363 -15.09 12.32 1.37
N ASP A 364 -14.39 11.62 0.48
CA ASP A 364 -14.37 10.16 0.48
C ASP A 364 -13.83 9.64 1.82
N PHE A 365 -14.50 8.62 2.35
CA PHE A 365 -14.11 7.94 3.58
C PHE A 365 -14.12 6.43 3.36
N LYS A 366 -13.00 5.78 3.69
CA LYS A 366 -12.88 4.32 3.65
C LYS A 366 -12.34 3.79 4.96
N ALA A 367 -12.98 2.75 5.47
CA ALA A 367 -12.55 2.06 6.66
C ALA A 367 -12.82 0.55 6.58
N LEU A 368 -11.94 -0.24 7.16
CA LEU A 368 -12.10 -1.67 7.35
C LEU A 368 -12.32 -1.95 8.83
N VAL A 369 -13.30 -2.81 9.13
CA VAL A 369 -13.71 -3.11 10.51
C VAL A 369 -13.47 -4.58 10.80
N TYR A 370 -12.65 -4.84 11.81
CA TYR A 370 -12.24 -6.18 12.23
C TYR A 370 -12.69 -6.47 13.65
N GLU A 371 -12.67 -7.75 14.02
CA GLU A 371 -12.74 -8.14 15.42
C GLU A 371 -11.51 -7.62 16.18
N PHE A 372 -11.72 -7.06 17.38
CA PHE A 372 -10.64 -6.49 18.17
C PHE A 372 -9.82 -7.58 18.88
N MET A 373 -8.51 -7.58 18.66
CA MET A 373 -7.57 -8.51 19.28
C MET A 373 -7.01 -7.91 20.57
N VAL A 374 -7.41 -8.45 21.72
CA VAL A 374 -7.19 -7.82 23.03
C VAL A 374 -5.72 -7.76 23.46
N ASN A 375 -4.89 -8.70 22.99
CA ASN A 375 -3.48 -8.78 23.40
C ASN A 375 -2.53 -8.01 22.47
N GLY A 376 -3.06 -7.34 21.43
CA GLY A 376 -2.26 -6.53 20.51
C GLY A 376 -1.46 -7.36 19.51
N SER A 377 -0.39 -6.77 18.96
CA SER A 377 0.50 -7.45 18.00
C SER A 377 1.64 -8.19 18.69
N LEU A 378 2.18 -9.23 18.04
CA LEU A 378 3.34 -9.99 18.50
C LEU A 378 4.58 -9.10 18.69
N ASP A 379 4.73 -8.05 17.87
CA ASP A 379 5.82 -7.08 18.01
C ASP A 379 5.87 -6.47 19.42
N GLU A 380 4.72 -6.13 20.01
CA GLU A 380 4.62 -5.58 21.37
C GLU A 380 5.06 -6.56 22.47
N TRP A 381 5.04 -7.87 22.18
CA TRP A 381 5.43 -8.93 23.11
C TRP A 381 6.89 -9.36 22.96
N LEU A 382 7.48 -9.14 21.79
CA LEU A 382 8.89 -9.43 21.52
C LEU A 382 9.79 -8.25 21.92
N HIS A 383 9.32 -7.02 21.76
CA HIS A 383 10.14 -5.81 21.87
C HIS A 383 9.52 -4.79 22.82
N ILE A 384 9.90 -4.84 24.10
CA ILE A 384 9.29 -4.05 25.20
C ILE A 384 9.52 -2.52 25.11
N SER A 385 10.22 -2.01 24.09
CA SER A 385 10.50 -0.57 23.94
C SER A 385 10.10 -0.02 22.57
N ALA A 386 8.83 0.31 22.38
CA ALA A 386 8.38 1.20 21.31
C ALA A 386 7.02 1.86 21.63
N GLN A 387 6.98 2.68 22.69
CA GLN A 387 6.18 3.92 22.83
C GLN A 387 5.98 4.21 24.32
N GLY A 388 6.65 5.26 24.79
CA GLY A 388 6.21 5.95 26.00
C GLY A 388 4.83 6.57 25.76
N VAL A 389 4.07 6.64 26.85
CA VAL A 389 2.79 7.33 27.12
C VAL A 389 1.67 6.34 27.47
N ASP A 390 1.43 6.26 28.78
CA ASP A 390 0.23 5.81 29.49
C ASP A 390 -0.41 4.48 29.06
N ARG A 391 0.09 3.36 29.62
CA ARG A 391 -0.74 2.15 29.79
C ARG A 391 -0.69 1.66 31.24
N PRO A 392 -1.81 1.12 31.78
CA PRO A 392 -1.87 0.66 33.16
C PRO A 392 -0.82 -0.43 33.39
N ALA A 393 0.01 -0.23 34.41
CA ALA A 393 0.81 -1.29 35.00
C ALA A 393 -0.14 -2.43 35.39
N ASN A 394 0.03 -3.62 34.79
CA ASN A 394 -0.30 -4.94 35.36
C ASN A 394 -0.21 -6.04 34.29
N LEU A 395 0.96 -6.28 33.70
CA LEU A 395 1.50 -7.63 33.37
C LEU A 395 2.85 -7.47 32.63
N PRO A 396 3.92 -8.20 33.00
CA PRO A 396 5.07 -8.34 32.12
C PRO A 396 4.65 -9.10 30.85
N LYS A 397 4.66 -8.42 29.69
CA LYS A 397 4.39 -9.04 28.38
C LYS A 397 5.61 -9.87 27.94
N ASN A 398 5.76 -11.08 28.48
CA ASN A 398 6.81 -12.01 28.07
C ASN A 398 6.19 -13.31 27.54
N LEU A 399 6.65 -13.76 26.37
CA LEU A 399 6.25 -15.05 25.80
C LEU A 399 7.23 -16.16 26.20
N ASN A 400 6.72 -17.23 26.82
CA ASN A 400 7.50 -18.44 27.05
C ASN A 400 7.68 -19.26 25.76
N LEU A 401 8.56 -20.28 25.80
CA LEU A 401 8.88 -21.07 24.61
C LEU A 401 7.65 -21.76 24.00
N THR A 402 6.80 -22.36 24.83
CA THR A 402 5.58 -23.05 24.37
C THR A 402 4.63 -22.09 23.66
N GLN A 403 4.45 -20.87 24.19
CA GLN A 403 3.63 -19.84 23.55
C GLN A 403 4.23 -19.42 22.20
N ARG A 404 5.54 -19.20 22.12
CA ARG A 404 6.21 -18.85 20.86
C ARG A 404 6.06 -19.94 19.80
N VAL A 405 6.19 -21.21 20.20
CA VAL A 405 5.99 -22.35 19.29
C VAL A 405 4.53 -22.44 18.82
N ASN A 406 3.56 -22.26 19.72
CA ASN A 406 2.14 -22.27 19.34
C ASN A 406 1.81 -21.13 18.37
N ILE A 407 2.31 -19.92 18.63
CA ILE A 407 2.18 -18.76 17.74
C ILE A 407 2.82 -19.05 16.37
N ALA A 408 4.01 -19.64 16.35
CA ALA A 408 4.68 -20.04 15.11
C ALA A 408 3.85 -21.04 14.29
N ILE A 409 3.24 -22.03 14.96
CA ILE A 409 2.37 -23.03 14.34
C ILE A 409 1.09 -22.38 13.78
N ASP A 410 0.46 -21.49 14.53
CA ASP A 410 -0.74 -20.76 14.12
C ASP A 410 -0.51 -19.94 12.84
N VAL A 411 0.60 -19.18 12.80
CA VAL A 411 1.00 -18.43 11.60
C VAL A 411 1.32 -19.38 10.44
N ALA A 412 1.96 -20.52 10.71
CA ALA A 412 2.25 -21.50 9.68
C ALA A 412 0.97 -22.13 9.10
N TYR A 413 -0.04 -22.42 9.92
CA TYR A 413 -1.34 -22.90 9.45
C TYR A 413 -2.07 -21.87 8.59
N ALA A 414 -2.01 -20.59 8.96
CA ALA A 414 -2.56 -19.51 8.14
C ALA A 414 -1.90 -19.46 6.75
N LEU A 415 -0.58 -19.54 6.68
CA LEU A 415 0.15 -19.52 5.41
C LEU A 415 -0.09 -20.79 4.58
N ASP A 416 -0.08 -21.98 5.19
CA ASP A 416 -0.44 -23.24 4.50
C ASP A 416 -1.86 -23.16 3.91
N TYR A 417 -2.81 -22.56 4.65
CA TYR A 417 -4.15 -22.33 4.13
C TYR A 417 -4.16 -21.40 2.90
N LEU A 418 -3.45 -20.27 2.96
CA LEU A 418 -3.38 -19.29 1.87
C LEU A 418 -2.63 -19.82 0.63
N HIS A 419 -1.60 -20.66 0.83
CA HIS A 419 -0.74 -21.14 -0.24
C HIS A 419 -1.29 -22.40 -0.90
N ASN A 420 -1.76 -23.35 -0.08
CA ASN A 420 -2.00 -24.73 -0.51
C ASN A 420 -3.48 -25.14 -0.46
N ARG A 421 -4.35 -24.42 0.28
CA ARG A 421 -5.74 -24.83 0.53
C ARG A 421 -6.80 -23.87 0.02
N SER A 422 -6.41 -22.68 -0.42
CA SER A 422 -7.31 -21.74 -1.10
C SER A 422 -7.54 -22.16 -2.55
N HIS A 423 -8.69 -21.76 -3.12
CA HIS A 423 -9.03 -22.08 -4.51
C HIS A 423 -8.02 -21.48 -5.51
N MET A 424 -7.49 -20.30 -5.19
CA MET A 424 -6.34 -19.69 -5.85
C MET A 424 -5.33 -19.31 -4.77
N PRO A 425 -4.04 -19.70 -4.91
CA PRO A 425 -3.02 -19.34 -3.93
C PRO A 425 -2.94 -17.83 -3.73
N ILE A 426 -2.88 -17.40 -2.47
CA ILE A 426 -2.76 -15.99 -2.08
C ILE A 426 -1.40 -15.79 -1.43
N VAL A 427 -0.62 -14.83 -1.93
CA VAL A 427 0.64 -14.39 -1.32
C VAL A 427 0.36 -13.16 -0.47
N HIS A 428 0.74 -13.18 0.81
CA HIS A 428 0.53 -12.10 1.78
C HIS A 428 1.44 -10.90 1.53
N CYS A 429 2.72 -11.15 1.21
CA CYS A 429 3.78 -10.20 0.89
C CYS A 429 4.28 -9.31 2.05
N ASP A 430 3.74 -9.43 3.27
CA ASP A 430 4.15 -8.61 4.43
C ASP A 430 4.02 -9.35 5.78
N ILE A 431 4.59 -10.56 5.88
CA ILE A 431 4.62 -11.32 7.14
C ILE A 431 5.72 -10.77 8.06
N LYS A 432 5.32 -10.32 9.25
CA LYS A 432 6.19 -9.74 10.29
C LYS A 432 5.45 -9.67 11.64
N PRO A 433 6.13 -9.53 12.79
CA PRO A 433 5.49 -9.52 14.11
C PRO A 433 4.39 -8.49 14.29
N SER A 434 4.49 -7.29 13.68
CA SER A 434 3.45 -6.26 13.81
C SER A 434 2.11 -6.64 13.16
N ASN A 435 2.14 -7.60 12.22
CA ASN A 435 0.99 -8.07 11.46
C ASN A 435 0.42 -9.38 12.02
N ILE A 436 1.02 -9.92 13.10
CA ILE A 436 0.50 -11.07 13.84
C ILE A 436 -0.20 -10.55 15.10
N LEU A 437 -1.52 -10.68 15.17
CA LEU A 437 -2.31 -10.25 16.31
C LEU A 437 -2.64 -11.42 17.24
N LEU A 438 -2.80 -11.14 18.53
CA LEU A 438 -3.08 -12.14 19.56
C LEU A 438 -4.46 -11.91 20.19
N ASP A 439 -5.28 -12.96 20.20
CA ASP A 439 -6.57 -12.96 20.90
C ASP A 439 -6.40 -13.22 22.41
N SER A 440 -7.52 -13.34 23.14
CA SER A 440 -7.51 -13.57 24.60
C SER A 440 -6.81 -14.85 25.03
N ASP A 441 -6.77 -15.86 24.17
CA ASP A 441 -6.22 -17.19 24.45
C ASP A 441 -4.76 -17.31 23.99
N MET A 442 -4.15 -16.21 23.53
CA MET A 442 -2.82 -16.15 22.92
C MET A 442 -2.72 -16.93 21.60
N THR A 443 -3.85 -17.14 20.92
CA THR A 443 -3.88 -17.69 19.56
C THR A 443 -3.42 -16.61 18.58
N ALA A 444 -2.60 -16.98 17.60
CA ALA A 444 -2.11 -16.03 16.62
C ALA A 444 -3.06 -15.90 15.40
N TRP A 445 -3.26 -14.66 14.98
CA TRP A 445 -4.10 -14.26 13.86
C TRP A 445 -3.29 -13.39 12.90
N VAL A 446 -3.04 -13.88 11.68
CA VAL A 446 -2.37 -13.11 10.62
C VAL A 446 -3.34 -12.06 10.08
N GLY A 447 -2.92 -10.79 10.09
CA GLY A 447 -3.67 -9.66 9.58
C GLY A 447 -2.84 -8.81 8.61
N ASP A 448 -3.45 -7.71 8.17
CA ASP A 448 -2.88 -6.72 7.25
C ASP A 448 -2.59 -7.24 5.83
N PHE A 449 -3.68 -7.47 5.08
CA PHE A 449 -3.63 -7.99 3.70
C PHE A 449 -3.44 -6.89 2.64
N ASP A 450 -2.91 -5.72 3.03
CA ASP A 450 -2.76 -4.55 2.16
C ASP A 450 -1.96 -4.83 0.88
N LEU A 451 -0.95 -5.69 0.99
CA LEU A 451 -0.08 -6.10 -0.11
C LEU A 451 -0.48 -7.45 -0.75
N ALA A 452 -1.52 -8.11 -0.23
CA ALA A 452 -1.85 -9.48 -0.63
C ALA A 452 -2.34 -9.59 -2.07
N ARG A 453 -1.98 -10.68 -2.76
CA ARG A 453 -2.31 -10.90 -4.18
C ARG A 453 -2.62 -12.37 -4.45
N TYR A 454 -3.55 -12.61 -5.38
CA TYR A 454 -3.76 -13.94 -5.96
C TYR A 454 -2.66 -14.28 -6.97
N LEU A 455 -2.11 -15.50 -6.91
CA LEU A 455 -1.28 -16.04 -7.98
C LEU A 455 -2.18 -16.47 -9.14
N ARG A 456 -1.98 -15.87 -10.32
CA ARG A 456 -2.74 -16.20 -11.53
C ARG A 456 -2.16 -17.45 -12.20
N ASP A 457 -3.06 -18.29 -12.72
CA ASP A 457 -2.70 -19.43 -13.56
C ASP A 457 -2.36 -18.97 -14.99
N ALA A 458 -1.35 -19.59 -15.60
CA ALA A 458 -0.80 -19.22 -16.92
C ALA A 458 -1.77 -19.50 -18.10
N SER A 459 -2.95 -20.08 -17.82
CA SER A 459 -3.94 -20.55 -18.78
C SER A 459 -5.01 -19.51 -19.19
N CYS A 460 -5.03 -18.31 -18.57
CA CYS A 460 -6.02 -17.27 -18.86
C CYS A 460 -5.47 -16.17 -19.80
N PRO A 461 -6.11 -15.89 -20.96
CA PRO A 461 -5.71 -14.79 -21.84
C PRO A 461 -6.03 -13.42 -21.22
N SER A 462 -5.06 -12.51 -21.26
CA SER A 462 -5.08 -11.21 -20.58
C SER A 462 -5.82 -10.11 -21.36
N PRO A 463 -6.52 -9.21 -20.66
CA PRO A 463 -6.54 -7.81 -21.01
C PRO A 463 -5.47 -7.07 -20.20
N LEU A 464 -4.48 -6.56 -20.93
CA LEU A 464 -3.46 -5.58 -20.50
C LEU A 464 -2.49 -6.02 -19.39
N HIS A 465 -1.21 -6.01 -19.72
CA HIS A 465 -0.08 -6.07 -18.79
C HIS A 465 -0.32 -5.12 -17.61
N GLU A 466 -0.61 -5.66 -16.42
CA GLU A 466 -0.19 -5.01 -15.19
C GLU A 466 1.34 -5.12 -15.18
N SER A 467 2.01 -4.12 -15.73
CA SER A 467 3.46 -3.96 -15.64
C SER A 467 3.85 -4.19 -14.17
N SER A 468 4.76 -5.14 -13.95
CA SER A 468 5.43 -5.38 -12.69
C SER A 468 5.89 -4.03 -12.13
N SER A 469 5.23 -3.56 -11.07
CA SER A 469 5.67 -2.37 -10.36
C SER A 469 7.11 -2.60 -9.91
N ASN A 470 8.07 -1.79 -10.36
CA ASN A 470 9.48 -1.77 -9.93
C ASN A 470 9.65 -1.32 -8.44
N VAL A 471 8.68 -1.63 -7.60
CA VAL A 471 8.63 -1.28 -6.18
C VAL A 471 8.88 -2.55 -5.40
N ILE A 472 9.95 -2.56 -4.60
CA ILE A 472 10.24 -3.62 -3.64
C ILE A 472 9.03 -3.73 -2.69
N LYS A 473 8.39 -4.91 -2.67
CA LYS A 473 7.22 -5.19 -1.82
C LYS A 473 7.66 -5.85 -0.52
N GLY A 474 6.99 -5.49 0.58
CA GLY A 474 7.25 -6.00 1.92
C GLY A 474 8.03 -5.02 2.80
N THR A 475 8.37 -5.47 4.00
CA THR A 475 9.05 -4.68 5.02
C THR A 475 10.54 -5.00 5.07
N ILE A 476 11.37 -3.95 5.20
CA ILE A 476 12.83 -4.08 5.34
C ILE A 476 13.17 -5.09 6.44
N GLY A 477 14.07 -6.01 6.14
CA GLY A 477 14.48 -7.10 7.03
C GLY A 477 13.70 -8.40 6.83
N TYR A 478 12.45 -8.34 6.37
CA TYR A 478 11.60 -9.52 6.11
C TYR A 478 11.44 -9.81 4.61
N THR A 479 11.60 -8.79 3.75
CA THR A 479 11.52 -8.97 2.30
C THR A 479 12.59 -9.93 1.78
N PRO A 480 12.23 -10.93 0.97
CA PRO A 480 13.19 -11.87 0.40
C PRO A 480 14.10 -11.23 -0.65
N PRO A 481 15.34 -11.70 -0.81
CA PRO A 481 16.34 -11.07 -1.67
C PRO A 481 15.92 -11.00 -3.14
N GLU A 482 15.22 -12.01 -3.66
CA GLU A 482 14.76 -12.04 -5.05
C GLU A 482 13.75 -10.93 -5.36
N TYR A 483 12.96 -10.44 -4.39
CA TYR A 483 12.05 -9.32 -4.62
C TYR A 483 12.82 -8.01 -4.81
N GLY A 484 13.99 -7.87 -4.17
CA GLY A 484 14.92 -6.77 -4.41
C GLY A 484 15.63 -6.84 -5.77
N MET A 485 15.70 -8.03 -6.36
CA MET A 485 16.30 -8.29 -7.68
C MET A 485 15.28 -8.28 -8.83
N GLY A 486 14.03 -7.86 -8.59
CA GLY A 486 12.98 -7.83 -9.60
C GLY A 486 12.29 -9.18 -9.86
N GLY A 487 12.45 -10.15 -8.95
CA GLY A 487 11.79 -11.44 -9.00
C GLY A 487 10.28 -11.36 -8.84
N GLU A 488 9.57 -12.33 -9.41
CA GLU A 488 8.11 -12.41 -9.33
C GLU A 488 7.64 -12.81 -7.93
N LEU A 489 6.43 -12.35 -7.58
CA LEU A 489 5.78 -12.75 -6.33
C LEU A 489 5.49 -14.25 -6.34
N SER A 490 5.73 -14.90 -5.20
CA SER A 490 5.53 -16.33 -5.03
C SER A 490 5.22 -16.64 -3.56
N THR A 491 4.59 -17.79 -3.31
CA THR A 491 4.36 -18.29 -1.95
C THR A 491 5.68 -18.44 -1.18
N TYR A 492 6.78 -18.75 -1.87
CA TYR A 492 8.11 -18.84 -1.27
C TYR A 492 8.62 -17.51 -0.67
N GLY A 493 8.11 -16.36 -1.11
CA GLY A 493 8.46 -15.08 -0.48
C GLY A 493 7.82 -14.90 0.91
N ASP A 494 6.61 -15.40 1.10
CA ASP A 494 5.97 -15.48 2.42
C ASP A 494 6.70 -16.48 3.31
N VAL A 495 7.17 -17.61 2.76
CA VAL A 495 7.99 -18.60 3.50
C VAL A 495 9.27 -17.96 4.03
N TYR A 496 9.96 -17.15 3.22
CA TYR A 496 11.15 -16.43 3.66
C TYR A 496 10.83 -15.47 4.82
N SER A 497 9.79 -14.66 4.65
CA SER A 497 9.34 -13.69 5.66
C SER A 497 8.96 -14.39 6.97
N TYR A 498 8.30 -15.56 6.87
CA TYR A 498 8.00 -16.45 7.99
C TYR A 498 9.26 -16.98 8.67
N GLY A 499 10.26 -17.38 7.89
CA GLY A 499 11.56 -17.79 8.41
C GLY A 499 12.20 -16.71 9.28
N ILE A 500 12.25 -15.47 8.79
CA ILE A 500 12.76 -14.32 9.56
C ILE A 500 11.94 -14.10 10.84
N LEU A 501 10.61 -14.13 10.76
CA LEU A 501 9.72 -14.03 11.92
C LEU A 501 10.01 -15.12 12.98
N LEU A 502 10.29 -16.35 12.55
CA LEU A 502 10.63 -17.46 13.44
C LEU A 502 11.98 -17.24 14.14
N LEU A 503 12.97 -16.75 13.39
CA LEU A 503 14.30 -16.43 13.93
C LEU A 503 14.27 -15.25 14.91
N GLU A 504 13.41 -14.26 14.66
CA GLU A 504 13.20 -13.13 15.57
C GLU A 504 12.50 -13.57 16.86
N MET A 505 11.46 -14.43 16.77
CA MET A 505 10.86 -15.04 17.95
C MET A 505 11.87 -15.88 18.75
N LEU A 506 12.86 -16.50 18.09
CA LEU A 506 13.88 -17.28 18.78
C LEU A 506 14.91 -16.40 19.51
N THR A 507 15.36 -15.33 18.85
CA THR A 507 16.52 -14.54 19.29
C THR A 507 16.16 -13.27 20.06
N GLY A 508 14.91 -12.81 19.94
CA GLY A 508 14.44 -11.52 20.44
C GLY A 508 15.08 -10.32 19.73
N LYS A 509 15.74 -10.52 18.59
CA LYS A 509 16.47 -9.46 17.85
C LYS A 509 15.71 -9.08 16.59
N ARG A 510 15.57 -7.79 16.32
CA ARG A 510 14.94 -7.31 15.09
C ARG A 510 15.88 -7.54 13.91
N PRO A 511 15.39 -7.93 12.73
CA PRO A 511 16.23 -8.03 11.54
C PRO A 511 16.84 -6.68 11.12
N THR A 512 16.34 -5.56 11.67
CA THR A 512 16.84 -4.20 11.46
C THR A 512 17.77 -3.69 12.56
N ASP A 513 18.12 -4.51 13.56
CA ASP A 513 19.03 -4.09 14.63
C ASP A 513 20.40 -3.70 14.07
N ASP A 514 21.05 -2.72 14.71
CA ASP A 514 22.31 -2.12 14.24
C ASP A 514 23.45 -3.13 14.09
N MET A 515 23.37 -4.27 14.79
CA MET A 515 24.35 -5.36 14.68
C MET A 515 24.32 -6.10 13.34
N PHE A 516 23.24 -5.99 12.57
CA PHE A 516 23.06 -6.67 11.28
C PHE A 516 23.45 -5.78 10.09
N LYS A 517 24.63 -5.16 10.17
CA LYS A 517 25.23 -4.33 9.10
C LYS A 517 26.42 -5.05 8.46
N GLY A 518 26.78 -4.68 7.23
CA GLY A 518 28.01 -5.15 6.58
C GLY A 518 27.93 -6.59 6.02
N GLY A 519 26.77 -7.02 5.56
CA GLY A 519 26.56 -8.36 4.98
C GLY A 519 26.18 -9.45 5.98
N MET A 520 26.04 -9.08 7.27
CA MET A 520 25.46 -9.93 8.30
C MET A 520 23.97 -9.62 8.44
N ASP A 521 23.12 -10.64 8.45
CA ASP A 521 21.68 -10.55 8.69
C ASP A 521 21.25 -11.58 9.74
N LEU A 522 19.97 -11.53 10.14
CA LEU A 522 19.43 -12.42 11.17
C LEU A 522 19.52 -13.90 10.75
N HIS A 523 19.36 -14.20 9.46
CA HIS A 523 19.52 -15.55 8.92
C HIS A 523 20.94 -16.07 9.16
N ASN A 524 21.94 -15.35 8.68
CA ASN A 524 23.35 -15.74 8.79
C ASN A 524 23.81 -15.77 10.25
N PHE A 525 23.31 -14.86 11.09
CA PHE A 525 23.60 -14.85 12.52
C PHE A 525 23.16 -16.14 13.23
N VAL A 526 21.95 -16.64 12.93
CA VAL A 526 21.47 -17.90 13.48
C VAL A 526 22.14 -19.10 12.82
N MET A 527 22.35 -19.05 11.49
CA MET A 527 23.03 -20.11 10.74
C MET A 527 24.43 -20.40 11.28
N MET A 528 25.19 -19.36 11.63
CA MET A 528 26.53 -19.49 12.22
C MET A 528 26.55 -20.06 13.65
N ALA A 529 25.41 -20.05 14.35
CA ALA A 529 25.28 -20.61 15.69
C ALA A 529 24.79 -22.07 15.70
N LEU A 530 24.29 -22.58 14.56
CA LEU A 530 23.76 -23.93 14.46
C LEU A 530 24.87 -25.00 14.38
N PRO A 531 24.68 -26.17 15.03
CA PRO A 531 23.71 -26.45 16.10
C PRO A 531 24.22 -26.08 17.52
N GLU A 532 25.53 -25.97 17.75
CA GLU A 532 26.10 -26.04 19.11
C GLU A 532 25.90 -24.76 19.95
N ARG A 533 25.69 -23.61 19.30
CA ARG A 533 25.67 -22.29 19.96
C ARG A 533 24.28 -21.64 19.99
N VAL A 534 23.23 -22.36 19.61
CA VAL A 534 21.85 -21.83 19.56
C VAL A 534 21.42 -21.28 20.92
N GLY A 535 21.74 -21.99 22.01
CA GLY A 535 21.40 -21.55 23.36
C GLY A 535 22.03 -20.22 23.77
N GLU A 536 23.15 -19.82 23.16
CA GLU A 536 23.83 -18.53 23.45
C GLU A 536 23.15 -17.33 22.80
N ILE A 537 22.46 -17.56 21.67
CA ILE A 537 21.88 -16.49 20.85
C ILE A 537 20.38 -16.29 21.07
N CYS A 538 19.73 -17.27 21.71
CA CYS A 538 18.32 -17.23 22.07
C CYS A 538 18.01 -16.09 23.04
N ASP A 539 16.77 -15.61 22.99
CA ASP A 539 16.25 -14.63 23.94
C ASP A 539 16.43 -15.14 25.38
N GLN A 540 17.11 -14.36 26.22
CA GLN A 540 17.43 -14.73 27.60
C GLN A 540 16.18 -15.03 28.43
N LEU A 541 15.03 -14.42 28.10
CA LEU A 541 13.75 -14.68 28.77
C LEU A 541 13.21 -16.08 28.48
N ILE A 542 13.53 -16.66 27.31
CA ILE A 542 13.19 -18.05 26.98
C ILE A 542 13.99 -19.00 27.88
N VAL A 543 15.25 -18.68 28.15
CA VAL A 543 16.18 -19.52 28.92
C VAL A 543 15.94 -19.39 30.44
N GLN A 544 15.57 -18.21 30.93
CA GLN A 544 15.38 -17.93 32.37
C GLN A 544 14.05 -18.45 32.96
N ILE A 545 12.97 -18.52 32.16
CA ILE A 545 11.65 -18.94 32.66
C ILE A 545 11.61 -20.43 33.03
N GLU A 546 12.48 -21.26 32.46
CA GLU A 546 12.59 -22.68 32.84
C GLU A 546 13.44 -22.93 34.09
N GLU A 547 14.31 -21.99 34.49
CA GLU A 547 15.05 -22.10 35.75
C GLU A 547 14.14 -21.83 36.96
N SER A 548 13.19 -20.90 36.83
CA SER A 548 12.32 -20.46 37.93
C SER A 548 11.17 -21.41 38.30
N SER A 549 10.65 -22.20 37.35
CA SER A 549 9.59 -23.20 37.58
C SER A 549 10.07 -24.47 38.30
N SER A 550 11.39 -24.63 38.50
CA SER A 550 11.99 -25.73 39.27
C SER A 550 12.06 -25.49 40.80
N SER A 551 11.62 -24.32 41.29
CA SER A 551 11.88 -23.85 42.65
C SER A 551 10.72 -24.00 43.67
N THR A 552 9.71 -24.84 43.42
CA THR A 552 8.67 -25.11 44.43
C THR A 552 8.45 -26.59 44.70
N ASN A 553 9.32 -27.17 45.54
CA ASN A 553 8.97 -27.99 46.72
C ASN A 553 10.18 -28.79 47.23
N PRO A 554 10.80 -28.42 48.37
CA PRO A 554 11.83 -29.25 48.98
C PRO A 554 11.16 -30.35 49.81
N ARG A 555 10.55 -31.36 49.17
CA ARG A 555 10.09 -32.62 49.83
C ARG A 555 9.55 -33.65 48.84
N SER A 556 10.43 -34.24 48.02
CA SER A 556 10.31 -35.66 47.65
C SER A 556 11.63 -36.17 47.06
N ASN A 557 12.36 -36.93 47.86
CA ASN A 557 13.47 -37.77 47.40
C ASN A 557 12.90 -38.86 46.48
N ARG A 558 13.04 -38.71 45.15
CA ARG A 558 13.09 -39.81 44.17
C ARG A 558 13.54 -39.30 42.80
N GLY A 559 14.78 -39.64 42.41
CA GLY A 559 15.25 -39.65 41.02
C GLY A 559 16.15 -38.49 40.58
N ASN A 560 17.46 -38.62 40.78
CA ASN A 560 18.51 -37.65 40.39
C ASN A 560 18.81 -37.57 38.86
N HIS A 561 17.80 -37.68 37.98
CA HIS A 561 18.01 -37.61 36.51
C HIS A 561 17.07 -36.65 35.75
N ALA A 562 16.10 -35.99 36.41
CA ALA A 562 15.07 -35.21 35.71
C ALA A 562 15.46 -33.79 35.21
N PRO A 563 16.24 -32.96 35.94
CA PRO A 563 16.45 -31.55 35.54
C PRO A 563 17.33 -31.40 34.28
N ASN A 564 18.30 -32.30 34.12
CA ASN A 564 19.27 -32.24 33.02
C ASN A 564 18.65 -32.69 31.68
N ASP A 565 17.64 -33.58 31.72
CA ASP A 565 16.92 -34.07 30.54
C ASP A 565 15.97 -33.01 29.97
N GLN A 566 15.27 -32.26 30.83
CA GLN A 566 14.39 -31.16 30.40
C GLN A 566 15.17 -30.04 29.72
N ARG A 567 16.29 -29.60 30.31
CA ARG A 567 17.15 -28.56 29.72
C ARG A 567 17.72 -29.00 28.37
N LYS A 568 18.17 -30.25 28.28
CA LYS A 568 18.68 -30.83 27.03
C LYS A 568 17.58 -30.83 25.95
N ARG A 569 16.38 -31.28 26.30
CA ARG A 569 15.21 -31.29 25.41
C ARG A 569 14.86 -29.90 24.90
N VAL A 570 14.94 -28.88 25.74
CA VAL A 570 14.62 -27.50 25.36
C VAL A 570 15.66 -26.95 24.41
N VAL A 571 16.95 -27.18 24.67
CA VAL A 571 18.03 -26.81 23.74
C VAL A 571 17.88 -27.54 22.40
N GLU A 572 17.49 -28.81 22.40
CA GLU A 572 17.17 -29.56 21.17
C GLU A 572 16.00 -28.92 20.41
N CYS A 573 14.89 -28.60 21.10
CA CYS A 573 13.75 -27.90 20.49
C CYS A 573 14.14 -26.52 19.92
N LEU A 574 14.93 -25.72 20.64
CA LEU A 574 15.43 -24.43 20.15
C LEU A 574 16.30 -24.60 18.90
N THR A 575 17.13 -25.64 18.88
CA THR A 575 17.97 -25.99 17.72
C THR A 575 17.13 -26.38 16.52
N ASP A 576 16.07 -27.18 16.72
CA ASP A 576 15.18 -27.57 15.63
C ASP A 576 14.33 -26.39 15.12
N ILE A 577 13.88 -25.49 16.00
CA ILE A 577 13.22 -24.23 15.59
C ILE A 577 14.17 -23.37 14.73
N ALA A 578 15.42 -23.22 15.17
CA ALA A 578 16.44 -22.49 14.41
C ALA A 578 16.67 -23.11 13.03
N ARG A 579 16.74 -24.44 12.92
CA ARG A 579 16.87 -25.14 11.63
C ARG A 579 15.68 -24.89 10.71
N VAL A 580 14.45 -24.90 11.25
CA VAL A 580 13.25 -24.57 10.46
C VAL A 580 13.33 -23.12 9.96
N GLY A 581 13.65 -22.17 10.84
CA GLY A 581 13.73 -20.75 10.47
C GLY A 581 14.79 -20.47 9.40
N VAL A 582 15.99 -21.06 9.53
CA VAL A 582 17.06 -20.98 8.53
C VAL A 582 16.62 -21.61 7.21
N ALA A 583 16.04 -22.82 7.23
CA ALA A 583 15.58 -23.49 6.02
C ALA A 583 14.44 -22.74 5.29
N CYS A 584 13.61 -22.00 6.02
CA CYS A 584 12.58 -21.13 5.43
C CYS A 584 13.16 -19.86 4.81
N SER A 585 14.27 -19.34 5.33
CA SER A 585 14.85 -18.03 4.96
C SER A 585 16.11 -18.14 4.09
N VAL A 586 16.35 -19.27 3.43
CA VAL A 586 17.44 -19.39 2.45
C VAL A 586 17.23 -18.49 1.23
N ALA A 587 18.32 -18.01 0.62
CA ALA A 587 18.27 -17.06 -0.48
C ALA A 587 17.54 -17.61 -1.72
N MET A 588 17.74 -18.89 -2.07
CA MET A 588 17.10 -19.50 -3.25
C MET A 588 15.66 -19.93 -2.94
N PRO A 589 14.63 -19.42 -3.64
CA PRO A 589 13.23 -19.73 -3.34
C PRO A 589 12.89 -21.23 -3.38
N ARG A 590 13.46 -21.95 -4.35
CA ARG A 590 13.20 -23.39 -4.55
C ARG A 590 13.77 -24.30 -3.47
N GLU A 591 14.69 -23.80 -2.67
CA GLU A 591 15.29 -24.54 -1.55
C GLU A 591 14.52 -24.33 -0.24
N ARG A 592 13.59 -23.37 -0.21
CA ARG A 592 12.78 -23.10 0.97
C ARG A 592 11.75 -24.20 1.20
N LYS A 593 11.48 -24.51 2.47
CA LYS A 593 10.49 -25.52 2.85
C LYS A 593 9.07 -25.09 2.43
N ASP A 594 8.27 -26.07 2.02
CA ASP A 594 6.83 -25.88 1.87
C ASP A 594 6.15 -25.70 3.24
N MET A 595 5.13 -24.83 3.32
CA MET A 595 4.46 -24.51 4.59
C MET A 595 3.80 -25.72 5.25
N SER A 596 3.32 -26.71 4.49
CA SER A 596 2.76 -27.94 5.06
C SER A 596 3.83 -28.76 5.82
N ASN A 597 5.07 -28.77 5.33
CA ASN A 597 6.21 -29.41 6.01
C ASN A 597 6.64 -28.62 7.25
N VAL A 598 6.63 -27.29 7.17
CA VAL A 598 6.92 -26.41 8.31
C VAL A 598 5.94 -26.65 9.46
N VAL A 599 4.63 -26.72 9.16
CA VAL A 599 3.58 -27.05 10.15
C VAL A 599 3.85 -28.40 10.80
N ALA A 600 4.20 -29.43 10.02
CA ALA A 600 4.45 -30.77 10.54
C ALA A 600 5.67 -30.81 11.48
N GLU A 601 6.76 -30.13 11.12
CA GLU A 601 7.98 -30.08 11.94
C GLU A 601 7.78 -29.28 13.23
N LEU A 602 7.13 -28.12 13.17
CA LEU A 602 6.86 -27.33 14.38
C LEU A 602 5.87 -28.04 15.31
N SER A 603 4.89 -28.75 14.77
CA SER A 603 3.99 -29.58 15.57
C SER A 603 4.75 -30.68 16.30
N LEU A 604 5.72 -31.33 15.62
CA LEU A 604 6.58 -32.32 16.25
C LEU A 604 7.43 -31.70 17.38
N ILE A 605 8.00 -30.52 17.16
CA ILE A 605 8.78 -29.80 18.17
C ILE A 605 7.91 -29.47 19.40
N ARG A 606 6.68 -28.98 19.19
CA ARG A 606 5.72 -28.73 20.28
C ARG A 606 5.41 -29.99 21.07
N ASP A 607 5.21 -31.11 20.39
CA ASP A 607 4.88 -32.39 21.02
C ASP A 607 6.07 -32.89 21.88
N VAL A 608 7.31 -32.71 21.41
CA VAL A 608 8.53 -32.98 22.20
C VAL A 608 8.62 -32.04 23.40
N LEU A 609 8.43 -30.74 23.20
CA LEU A 609 8.50 -29.71 24.26
C LEU A 609 7.47 -29.95 25.37
N THR A 610 6.26 -30.39 25.02
CA THR A 610 5.18 -30.70 25.96
C THR A 610 5.26 -32.13 26.54
N GLY A 611 6.23 -32.93 26.11
CA GLY A 611 6.46 -34.29 26.61
C GLY A 611 5.45 -35.33 26.10
N THR A 612 4.71 -35.03 25.04
CA THR A 612 3.76 -35.96 24.41
C THR A 612 4.45 -36.91 23.41
N ARG A 613 5.71 -36.64 23.05
CA ARG A 613 6.56 -37.49 22.20
C ARG A 613 8.03 -37.44 22.63
N THR A 614 8.78 -38.54 22.47
CA THR A 614 10.22 -38.57 22.80
C THR A 614 11.06 -37.91 21.70
N PRO A 615 12.20 -37.25 22.05
CA PRO A 615 13.12 -36.68 21.06
C PRO A 615 13.58 -37.72 20.04
N ARG A 616 13.87 -37.30 18.81
CA ARG A 616 14.47 -38.20 17.80
C ARG A 616 15.86 -38.60 18.27
N GLU A 617 16.10 -39.88 18.49
CA GLU A 617 17.45 -40.43 18.51
C GLU A 617 18.02 -40.24 17.08
N ASN A 618 19.04 -39.39 16.93
CA ASN A 618 19.71 -39.23 15.63
C ASN A 618 20.37 -40.55 15.23
N PRO A 619 20.30 -40.97 13.95
CA PRO A 619 21.15 -42.03 13.42
C PRO A 619 22.63 -41.64 13.37
#